data_AF-A0A7S1E6V8-F1
#
_entry.id   AF-A0A7S1E6V8-F1
#
_cell.length_a   1.000
_cell.length_b   1.000
_cell.length_c   1.000
_cell.angle_alpha   90.00
_cell.angle_beta   90.00
_cell.angle_gamma   90.00
#
_symmetry.space_group_name_H-M   'P 1'
#
loop_
_entity.id
_entity.type
_entity.pdbx_description
1 polymer ?
#
loop_
_entity_poly.entity_id
_entity_poly.type
_entity_poly.pdbx_seq_one_letter_code
_entity_poly.pdbx_strand_id
1 'polypeptide(L)'
;MGIVEGLTEFLPISSTGHLILTGSLLGMTDAKSKVFDIAIQSGAILAVFIVYWARIREALTGLASSDKQRRFVLNVFIGFLPAAIVGLTVYKAIKAHLFNAPVVAGAFIVGALIILW
;
A
#
# COMPACT_ATOMS: atom_id res chain seq x y z
N MET A 1 14.02 9.06 3.25
CA MET A 1 12.65 8.58 3.56
C MET A 1 11.67 8.91 2.44
N GLY A 2 11.32 10.16 2.14
CA GLY A 2 10.36 10.48 1.05
C GLY A 2 10.75 9.97 -0.35
N ILE A 3 12.02 10.09 -0.75
CA ILE A 3 12.52 9.51 -2.02
C ILE A 3 12.40 7.98 -2.01
N VAL A 4 12.73 7.35 -0.88
CA VAL A 4 12.67 5.89 -0.72
C VAL A 4 11.24 5.41 -0.87
N GLU A 5 10.30 6.04 -0.16
CA GLU A 5 8.87 5.75 -0.27
C GLU A 5 8.36 5.92 -1.71
N GLY A 6 8.59 7.09 -2.32
CA GLY A 6 8.10 7.40 -3.65
C GLY A 6 8.60 6.44 -4.75
N LEU A 7 9.82 5.91 -4.59
CA LEU A 7 10.38 4.91 -5.52
C LEU A 7 9.88 3.49 -5.23
N THR A 8 9.72 3.12 -3.96
CA THR A 8 9.50 1.73 -3.55
C THR A 8 8.04 1.35 -3.37
N GLU A 9 7.12 2.32 -3.18
CA GLU A 9 5.70 2.04 -2.91
C GLU A 9 4.98 1.39 -4.10
N PHE A 10 5.36 1.74 -5.33
CA PHE A 10 4.73 1.21 -6.55
C PHE A 10 5.50 0.04 -7.17
N LEU A 11 6.73 -0.17 -6.74
CA LEU A 11 7.53 -1.32 -7.15
C LEU A 11 7.21 -2.49 -6.21
N PRO A 12 7.18 -3.74 -6.72
CA PRO A 12 6.87 -4.90 -5.89
C PRO A 12 8.10 -5.34 -5.06
N ILE A 13 8.67 -4.41 -4.29
CA ILE A 13 9.93 -4.57 -3.53
C ILE A 13 9.80 -4.14 -2.06
N SER A 14 8.57 -3.98 -1.54
CA SER A 14 8.25 -3.64 -0.14
C SER A 14 8.86 -2.32 0.36
N SER A 15 8.09 -1.24 0.30
CA SER A 15 8.43 0.07 0.88
C SER A 15 8.68 0.01 2.38
N THR A 16 7.83 -0.72 3.13
CA THR A 16 7.96 -0.87 4.59
C THR A 16 9.34 -1.40 5.02
N GLY A 17 9.87 -2.41 4.32
CA GLY A 17 11.20 -2.94 4.61
C GLY A 17 12.31 -1.91 4.36
N HIS A 18 12.24 -1.20 3.23
CA HIS A 18 13.20 -0.16 2.88
C HIS A 18 13.16 1.03 3.84
N LEU A 19 11.98 1.42 4.32
CA LEU A 19 11.83 2.49 5.32
C LEU A 19 12.39 2.07 6.69
N ILE A 20 12.16 0.83 7.14
CA ILE A 20 12.76 0.33 8.39
C ILE A 20 14.29 0.36 8.31
N LEU A 21 14.86 -0.16 7.21
CA LEU A 21 16.31 -0.19 7.01
C LEU A 21 16.89 1.23 6.93
N THR A 22 16.34 2.07 6.06
CA THR A 22 16.80 3.46 5.89
C THR A 22 16.65 4.27 7.18
N GLY A 23 15.53 4.10 7.90
CA GLY A 23 15.29 4.73 9.19
C GLY A 23 16.33 4.35 10.24
N SER A 24 16.72 3.06 10.30
CA SER A 24 17.79 2.61 11.19
C SER A 24 19.15 3.22 10.84
N LEU A 25 19.48 3.33 9.55
CA LEU A 25 20.73 3.94 9.07
C LEU A 25 20.80 5.45 9.34
N LEU A 26 19.66 6.13 9.32
CA LEU A 26 19.54 7.57 9.58
C LEU A 26 19.29 7.91 11.06
N GLY A 27 19.24 6.91 11.95
CA GLY A 27 18.93 7.12 13.37
C GLY A 27 17.49 7.59 13.65
N MET A 28 16.58 7.39 12.69
CA MET A 28 15.18 7.81 12.75
C MET A 28 14.28 6.68 13.27
N THR A 29 14.52 6.15 14.47
CA THR A 29 13.78 4.99 15.02
C THR A 29 12.65 5.32 15.98
N ASP A 30 12.42 6.61 16.26
CA ASP A 30 11.47 7.04 17.28
C ASP A 30 10.01 7.02 16.82
N ALA A 31 9.08 7.17 17.77
CA ALA A 31 7.65 7.25 17.49
C ALA A 31 7.27 8.36 16.47
N LYS A 32 8.05 9.46 16.45
CA LYS A 32 7.88 10.55 15.46
C LYS A 32 8.15 10.08 14.03
N SER A 33 9.14 9.19 13.84
CA SER A 33 9.46 8.63 12.53
C SER A 33 8.33 7.78 11.97
N LYS A 34 7.63 7.02 12.82
CA LYS A 34 6.45 6.24 12.37
C LYS A 34 5.33 7.13 11.85
N VAL A 35 5.09 8.28 12.49
CA VAL A 35 4.11 9.26 12.01
C VAL A 35 4.59 9.89 10.70
N PHE A 36 5.89 10.15 10.58
CA PHE A 36 6.49 10.64 9.35
C PHE A 36 6.35 9.65 8.18
N ASP A 37 6.56 8.35 8.41
CA ASP A 37 6.38 7.29 7.40
C ASP A 37 4.93 7.27 6.87
N ILE A 38 3.94 7.38 7.76
CA ILE A 38 2.52 7.48 7.38
C ILE A 38 2.25 8.77 6.56
N ALA A 39 2.87 9.89 6.94
CA ALA A 39 2.70 11.15 6.25
C ALA A 39 3.26 11.12 4.82
N ILE A 40 4.44 10.53 4.60
CA ILE A 40 5.03 10.44 3.26
C ILE A 40 4.28 9.46 2.36
N GLN A 41 3.72 8.38 2.90
CA GLN A 41 2.87 7.44 2.15
C GLN A 41 1.62 8.13 1.58
N SER A 42 1.08 9.12 2.30
CA SER A 42 -0.02 9.95 1.79
C SER A 42 0.38 10.72 0.51
N GLY A 43 1.65 11.10 0.38
CA GLY A 43 2.20 11.70 -0.84
C GLY A 43 2.25 10.72 -2.01
N ALA A 44 2.61 9.45 -1.76
CA ALA A 44 2.55 8.40 -2.78
C ALA A 44 1.10 8.14 -3.23
N ILE A 45 0.15 8.08 -2.29
CA ILE A 45 -1.28 7.98 -2.63
C ILE A 45 -1.72 9.15 -3.51
N LEU A 46 -1.34 10.39 -3.15
CA LEU A 46 -1.66 11.58 -3.94
C LEU A 46 -1.09 11.50 -5.36
N ALA A 47 0.11 10.96 -5.54
CA ALA A 47 0.70 10.76 -6.86
C ALA A 47 -0.19 9.84 -7.74
N VAL A 48 -0.72 8.74 -7.19
CA VAL A 48 -1.65 7.86 -7.89
C VAL A 48 -2.95 8.60 -8.24
N PHE A 49 -3.50 9.38 -7.31
CA PHE A 49 -4.70 10.19 -7.57
C PHE A 49 -4.50 11.17 -8.73
N ILE A 50 -3.35 11.84 -8.81
CA ILE A 50 -3.02 12.78 -9.88
C ILE A 50 -2.85 12.04 -11.20
N VAL A 51 -2.05 10.95 -11.23
CA VAL A 51 -1.78 10.15 -12.44
C VAL A 51 -3.07 9.58 -13.03
N TYR A 52 -3.97 9.09 -12.19
CA TYR A 52 -5.25 8.51 -12.61
C TYR A 52 -6.44 9.46 -12.53
N TRP A 53 -6.20 10.77 -12.40
CA TRP A 53 -7.25 11.77 -12.17
C TRP A 53 -8.38 11.71 -13.22
N ALA A 54 -8.03 11.61 -14.50
CA ALA A 54 -9.01 11.50 -15.59
C ALA A 54 -9.89 10.25 -15.43
N ARG A 55 -9.28 9.10 -15.14
CA ARG A 55 -9.98 7.81 -14.97
C ARG A 55 -10.87 7.80 -13.73
N ILE A 56 -10.40 8.41 -12.64
CA ILE A 56 -11.20 8.59 -11.42
C ILE A 56 -12.40 9.48 -11.70
N ARG A 57 -12.19 10.62 -12.37
CA ARG A 57 -13.27 11.54 -12.76
C ARG A 57 -14.30 10.85 -13.64
N GLU A 58 -13.85 10.13 -14.67
CA GLU A 58 -14.73 9.35 -15.55
C GLU A 58 -15.54 8.31 -14.76
N ALA A 59 -14.90 7.57 -13.85
CA ALA A 59 -15.56 6.60 -13.01
C ALA A 59 -16.66 7.26 -12.15
N LEU A 60 -16.36 8.41 -11.52
CA LEU A 60 -17.30 9.14 -10.67
C LEU A 60 -18.48 9.71 -11.46
N THR A 61 -18.24 10.36 -12.60
CA THR A 61 -19.31 10.95 -13.43
C THR A 61 -20.09 9.90 -14.23
N GLY A 62 -19.48 8.76 -14.53
CA GLY A 62 -20.05 7.70 -15.36
C GLY A 62 -20.86 6.65 -14.61
N LEU A 63 -20.94 6.72 -13.27
CA LEU A 63 -21.63 5.74 -12.43
C LEU A 63 -23.11 5.54 -12.78
N ALA A 64 -23.82 6.62 -13.10
CA ALA A 64 -25.26 6.56 -13.44
C ALA A 64 -25.51 6.25 -14.92
N SER A 65 -24.57 6.60 -15.79
CA SER A 65 -24.82 6.71 -17.24
C SER A 65 -24.09 5.66 -18.07
N SER A 66 -23.13 4.92 -17.49
CA SER A 66 -22.35 3.96 -18.25
C SER A 66 -22.07 2.66 -17.51
N ASP A 67 -22.43 1.56 -18.15
CA ASP A 67 -22.18 0.21 -17.66
C ASP A 67 -20.69 -0.11 -17.53
N LYS A 68 -19.85 0.46 -18.41
CA LYS A 68 -18.38 0.25 -18.35
C LYS A 68 -17.80 0.82 -17.06
N GLN A 69 -18.22 2.01 -16.66
CA GLN A 69 -17.74 2.70 -15.46
C GLN A 69 -18.30 2.04 -14.20
N ARG A 70 -19.57 1.62 -14.22
CA ARG A 70 -20.17 0.80 -13.15
C ARG A 70 -19.38 -0.49 -12.92
N ARG A 71 -19.07 -1.23 -14.00
CA ARG A 71 -18.24 -2.44 -13.93
C ARG A 71 -16.84 -2.16 -13.40
N PHE A 72 -16.22 -1.06 -13.82
CA PHE A 72 -14.92 -0.65 -13.29
C PHE A 72 -14.97 -0.41 -11.78
N VAL A 73 -15.92 0.38 -11.29
CA VAL A 73 -16.08 0.65 -9.85
C VAL A 73 -16.38 -0.64 -9.08
N LEU A 74 -17.28 -1.49 -9.60
CA LEU A 74 -17.58 -2.79 -9.00
C LEU A 74 -16.35 -3.69 -8.92
N ASN A 75 -15.53 -3.75 -9.97
CA ASN A 75 -14.31 -4.55 -9.97
C ASN A 75 -13.30 -4.05 -8.94
N VAL A 76 -13.12 -2.73 -8.82
CA VAL A 76 -12.26 -2.13 -7.78
C VAL A 76 -12.80 -2.46 -6.39
N PHE A 77 -14.12 -2.35 -6.20
CA PHE A 77 -14.77 -2.67 -4.93
C PHE A 77 -14.61 -4.14 -4.56
N ILE A 78 -14.82 -5.07 -5.50
CA ILE A 78 -14.62 -6.50 -5.32
C ILE A 78 -13.17 -6.83 -5.00
N GLY A 79 -12.20 -6.16 -5.64
CA GLY A 79 -10.78 -6.33 -5.33
C GLY A 79 -10.38 -5.80 -3.94
N PHE A 80 -11.01 -4.70 -3.50
CA PHE A 80 -10.74 -4.07 -2.20
C PHE A 80 -11.40 -4.81 -1.02
N LEU A 81 -12.63 -5.30 -1.21
CA LEU A 81 -13.49 -5.75 -0.11
C LEU A 81 -12.89 -6.89 0.73
N PRO A 82 -12.29 -7.95 0.16
CA PRO A 82 -11.67 -9.02 0.96
C PRO A 82 -10.55 -8.50 1.85
N ALA A 83 -9.66 -7.65 1.30
CA ALA A 83 -8.56 -7.07 2.05
C ALA A 83 -9.07 -6.14 3.17
N ALA A 84 -10.11 -5.35 2.90
CA ALA A 84 -10.73 -4.48 3.89
C ALA A 84 -11.37 -5.28 5.04
N ILE A 85 -12.09 -6.35 4.74
CA ILE A 85 -12.73 -7.22 5.75
C ILE A 85 -11.66 -7.88 6.63
N VAL A 86 -10.64 -8.49 6.02
CA VAL A 86 -9.54 -9.14 6.76
C VAL A 86 -8.77 -8.13 7.60
N GLY A 87 -8.48 -6.95 7.03
CA GLY A 87 -7.85 -5.85 7.75
C GLY A 87 -8.67 -5.43 8.97
N LEU A 88 -9.95 -5.08 8.81
CA LEU A 88 -10.77 -4.58 9.92
C LEU A 88 -11.00 -5.62 11.02
N THR A 89 -11.06 -6.91 10.68
CA THR A 89 -11.36 -7.99 11.64
C THR A 89 -10.11 -8.55 12.33
N VAL A 90 -8.98 -8.66 11.63
CA VAL A 90 -7.79 -9.39 12.10
C VAL A 90 -6.56 -8.50 12.30
N TYR A 91 -6.61 -7.19 11.97
CA TYR A 91 -5.44 -6.30 12.04
C TYR A 91 -4.68 -6.33 13.37
N LYS A 92 -5.39 -6.41 14.51
CA LYS A 92 -4.73 -6.48 15.84
C LYS A 92 -3.87 -7.75 15.99
N ALA A 93 -4.37 -8.90 15.55
CA ALA A 93 -3.64 -10.16 15.59
C ALA A 93 -2.47 -10.17 14.59
N ILE A 94 -2.69 -9.64 13.37
CA ILE A 94 -1.64 -9.45 12.37
C ILE A 94 -0.49 -8.62 12.97
N LYS A 95 -0.81 -7.48 13.57
CA LYS A 95 0.18 -6.59 14.18
C LYS A 95 0.92 -7.25 15.35
N ALA A 96 0.23 -8.08 16.14
CA ALA A 96 0.82 -8.76 17.28
C ALA A 96 1.77 -9.91 16.87
N HIS A 97 1.47 -10.64 15.80
CA HIS A 97 2.16 -11.88 15.47
C HIS A 97 2.99 -11.85 14.17
N LEU A 98 2.64 -11.00 13.20
CA LEU A 98 3.26 -11.01 11.87
C LEU A 98 4.24 -9.86 11.63
N PHE A 99 4.23 -8.83 12.46
CA PHE A 99 5.16 -7.69 12.38
C PHE A 99 6.47 -7.96 13.14
N ASN A 100 7.14 -9.08 12.83
CA ASN A 100 8.48 -9.40 13.32
C ASN A 100 9.44 -9.72 12.17
N ALA A 101 10.74 -9.54 12.39
CA ALA A 101 11.75 -9.62 11.32
C ALA A 101 11.75 -10.96 10.56
N PRO A 102 11.71 -12.13 11.21
CA PRO A 102 11.64 -13.41 10.50
C PRO A 102 10.41 -13.55 9.58
N VAL A 103 9.22 -13.17 10.06
CA VAL A 103 7.99 -13.27 9.28
C VAL A 103 8.03 -12.32 8.07
N VAL A 104 8.47 -11.08 8.27
CA VAL A 104 8.58 -10.09 7.19
C VAL A 104 9.58 -10.54 6.13
N ALA A 105 10.74 -11.07 6.53
CA ALA A 105 11.74 -11.61 5.61
C ALA A 105 11.21 -12.81 4.82
N GLY A 106 10.51 -13.73 5.48
CA GLY A 106 9.87 -14.88 4.84
C GLY A 106 8.81 -14.44 3.81
N ALA A 107 7.94 -13.49 4.18
CA ALA A 107 6.93 -12.94 3.28
C ALA A 107 7.57 -12.24 2.05
N PHE A 108 8.71 -11.59 2.23
CA PHE A 108 9.47 -10.97 1.14
C PHE A 108 9.96 -11.99 0.11
N ILE A 109 10.57 -13.08 0.59
CA ILE A 109 11.09 -14.17 -0.27
C ILE A 109 9.93 -14.87 -0.99
N VAL A 110 8.88 -15.23 -0.24
CA VAL A 110 7.71 -15.91 -0.83
C VAL A 110 7.03 -15.01 -1.86
N GLY A 111 6.84 -13.73 -1.56
CA GLY A 111 6.30 -12.75 -2.50
C GLY A 111 7.13 -12.66 -3.78
N ALA A 112 8.46 -12.59 -3.67
CA ALA A 112 9.35 -12.57 -4.83
C ALA A 112 9.23 -13.84 -5.69
N LEU A 113 9.11 -15.02 -5.07
CA LEU A 113 8.89 -16.28 -5.80
C LEU A 113 7.54 -16.34 -6.50
N ILE A 114 6.48 -15.83 -5.88
CA ILE A 114 5.14 -15.73 -6.49
C ILE A 114 5.15 -14.80 -7.70
N ILE A 115 5.89 -13.70 -7.65
CA ILE A 115 6.01 -12.76 -8.78
C ILE A 115 6.85 -13.35 -9.92
N LEU A 116 7.84 -14.19 -9.59
CA LEU A 116 8.72 -14.82 -10.58
C LEU A 116 8.04 -15.92 -11.40
N TRP A 117 7.05 -16.60 -10.81
CA TRP A 117 6.31 -17.71 -11.42
C TRP A 117 5.16 -17.22 -12.30
#